data_AF-A0A7S4P7W6-F1
#
_entry.id   AF-A0A7S4P7W6-F1
#
_cell.length_a   1.000
_cell.length_b   1.000
_cell.length_c   1.000
_cell.angle_alpha   90.00
_cell.angle_beta   90.00
_cell.angle_gamma   90.00
#
_symmetry.space_group_name_H-M   'P 1'
#
loop_
_entity.id
_entity.type
_entity.pdbx_description
1 polymer ?
#
loop_
_entity_poly.entity_id
_entity_poly.type
_entity_poly.pdbx_seq_one_letter_code
_entity_poly.pdbx_strand_id
1 'polypeptide(L)'
;SAPTPALGLITTVVQEKQAPLNQVGFVNVGQKGLAGLGEKSRIYVRQESVDLWNNIEGSVGEKKNLRITGPPGTGKSTEAWAWAQWKAFKDNKRITWFHLSKMGDLIKVVLENQTIFTGYPPCPLARIWDEIIACDGDYLIVDGVTATVSLTVGGACVNWRGKCTGRVFIMVTSVSLAIPLQDEMRASLSTLYVPSWSFEQYVSACKDPQLFASVHSNLQCEEKEKEKEKEKE
;
A
#
# COMPACT_ATOMS: atom_id res chain seq x y z
N SER A 1 -11.30 -3.04 36.65
CA SER A 1 -10.80 -2.83 35.28
C SER A 1 -11.08 -4.09 34.49
N ALA A 2 -11.82 -4.00 33.38
CA ALA A 2 -11.97 -5.14 32.48
C ALA A 2 -10.61 -5.43 31.81
N PRO A 3 -10.21 -6.69 31.64
CA PRO A 3 -8.97 -7.02 30.93
C PRO A 3 -9.13 -6.63 29.45
N THR A 4 -8.23 -5.79 28.96
CA THR A 4 -8.07 -5.56 27.52
C THR A 4 -7.82 -6.92 26.86
N PRO A 5 -8.60 -7.31 25.84
CA PRO A 5 -8.36 -8.58 25.16
C PRO A 5 -6.95 -8.52 24.55
N ALA A 6 -6.14 -9.54 24.84
CA ALA A 6 -4.87 -9.72 24.15
C ALA A 6 -5.19 -9.88 22.66
N LEU A 7 -4.88 -8.86 21.86
CA LEU A 7 -4.91 -8.97 20.41
C LEU A 7 -3.91 -10.07 20.03
N GLY A 8 -4.42 -11.23 19.64
CA GLY A 8 -3.61 -12.36 19.21
C GLY A 8 -3.02 -12.11 17.82
N LEU A 9 -1.94 -12.83 17.51
CA LEU A 9 -1.45 -12.95 16.13
C LEU A 9 -2.59 -13.50 15.25
N ILE A 10 -2.94 -12.77 14.19
CA ILE A 10 -3.92 -13.24 13.21
C ILE A 10 -3.13 -13.86 12.07
N THR A 11 -3.24 -15.19 11.92
CA THR A 11 -2.66 -15.90 10.77
C THR A 11 -3.78 -16.28 9.82
N THR A 12 -3.74 -15.75 8.60
CA THR A 12 -4.69 -16.09 7.55
C THR A 12 -3.94 -16.71 6.37
N VAL A 13 -4.38 -17.87 5.90
CA VAL A 13 -3.88 -18.49 4.66
C VAL A 13 -4.89 -18.20 3.56
N VAL A 14 -4.51 -17.40 2.56
CA VAL A 14 -5.43 -17.06 1.46
C VAL A 14 -4.86 -17.52 0.13
N GLN A 15 -5.22 -18.73 -0.30
CA GLN A 15 -4.93 -19.21 -1.67
C GLN A 15 -5.82 -18.54 -2.73
N GLU A 16 -5.90 -17.20 -2.73
CA GLU A 16 -6.49 -16.50 -3.86
C GLU A 16 -5.48 -16.43 -5.00
N LYS A 17 -5.91 -16.86 -6.18
CA LYS A 17 -5.15 -16.71 -7.42
C LYS A 17 -4.93 -15.22 -7.67
N GLN A 18 -3.73 -14.74 -7.38
CA GLN A 18 -3.34 -13.34 -7.61
C GLN A 18 -3.42 -13.04 -9.10
N ALA A 19 -4.06 -11.92 -9.46
CA ALA A 19 -4.14 -11.51 -10.85
C ALA A 19 -2.76 -11.11 -11.37
N PRO A 20 -2.46 -11.34 -12.67
CA PRO A 20 -1.20 -10.90 -13.25
C PRO A 20 -1.15 -9.37 -13.27
N LEU A 21 -0.12 -8.80 -12.63
CA LEU A 21 0.08 -7.35 -12.48
C LEU A 21 0.73 -6.71 -13.73
N ASN A 22 0.40 -7.17 -14.92
CA ASN A 22 0.98 -6.66 -16.18
C ASN A 22 -0.07 -6.29 -17.23
N GLN A 23 -1.33 -6.15 -16.82
CA GLN A 23 -2.45 -5.86 -17.71
C GLN A 23 -3.41 -4.84 -17.10
N VAL A 24 -3.91 -3.95 -17.95
CA VAL A 24 -4.99 -3.00 -17.61
C VAL A 24 -6.30 -3.77 -17.42
N GLY A 25 -7.11 -3.38 -16.43
CA GLY A 25 -8.39 -4.04 -16.17
C GLY A 25 -8.82 -3.96 -14.71
N PHE A 26 -9.44 -5.02 -14.20
CA PHE A 26 -9.90 -5.10 -12.81
C PHE A 26 -9.29 -6.31 -12.13
N VAL A 27 -8.74 -6.09 -10.94
CA VAL A 27 -8.13 -7.16 -10.15
C VAL A 27 -8.66 -7.14 -8.72
N ASN A 28 -8.79 -8.33 -8.15
CA ASN A 28 -9.10 -8.47 -6.73
C ASN A 28 -7.79 -8.45 -5.94
N VAL A 29 -7.77 -7.66 -4.88
CA VAL A 29 -6.67 -7.45 -3.97
C VAL A 29 -7.19 -7.79 -2.58
N GLY A 30 -6.90 -9.01 -2.14
CA GLY A 30 -7.34 -9.52 -0.85
C GLY A 30 -6.66 -8.84 0.34
N GLN A 31 -7.22 -9.09 1.53
CA GLN A 31 -6.58 -8.83 2.84
C GLN A 31 -6.09 -7.40 3.07
N LYS A 32 -6.74 -6.43 2.42
CA LYS A 32 -6.42 -5.02 2.59
C LYS A 32 -6.59 -4.56 4.04
N GLY A 33 -7.64 -5.04 4.72
CA GLY A 33 -7.90 -4.72 6.13
C GLY A 33 -6.70 -5.04 7.05
N LEU A 34 -6.04 -6.17 6.82
CA LEU A 34 -4.84 -6.56 7.57
C LEU A 34 -3.69 -5.56 7.36
N ALA A 35 -3.55 -5.05 6.14
CA ALA A 35 -2.52 -4.07 5.78
C ALA A 35 -2.83 -2.64 6.25
N GLY A 36 -3.93 -2.42 6.97
CA GLY A 36 -4.43 -1.09 7.31
C GLY A 36 -5.10 -0.36 6.14
N LEU A 37 -5.40 -1.08 5.05
CA LEU A 37 -6.05 -0.57 3.86
C LEU A 37 -7.54 -0.93 3.93
N GLY A 38 -8.46 -0.03 3.58
CA GLY A 38 -9.89 -0.32 3.71
C GLY A 38 -10.34 -1.61 3.00
N GLU A 39 -11.46 -2.19 3.44
CA GLU A 39 -11.96 -3.54 3.08
C GLU A 39 -12.27 -3.79 1.58
N LYS A 40 -12.24 -2.75 0.75
CA LYS A 40 -12.60 -2.85 -0.68
C LYS A 40 -11.52 -3.62 -1.44
N SER A 41 -11.80 -4.86 -1.82
CA SER A 41 -10.81 -5.75 -2.45
C SER A 41 -10.61 -5.50 -3.94
N ARG A 42 -11.64 -5.07 -4.70
CA ARG A 42 -11.49 -4.86 -6.14
C ARG A 42 -10.85 -3.52 -6.45
N ILE A 43 -9.91 -3.49 -7.40
CA ILE A 43 -9.24 -2.28 -7.88
C ILE A 43 -9.29 -2.20 -9.40
N TYR A 44 -9.29 -0.97 -9.92
CA TYR A 44 -9.09 -0.69 -11.34
C TYR A 44 -7.59 -0.47 -11.60
N VAL A 45 -7.04 -1.29 -12.49
CA VAL A 45 -5.65 -1.23 -12.94
C VAL A 45 -5.59 -0.42 -14.22
N ARG A 46 -4.88 0.70 -14.17
CA ARG A 46 -4.60 1.56 -15.34
C ARG A 46 -3.21 1.29 -15.90
N GLN A 47 -2.89 1.88 -17.04
CA GLN A 47 -1.58 1.70 -17.66
C GLN A 47 -0.45 2.16 -16.71
N GLU A 48 -0.66 3.26 -16.00
CA GLU A 48 0.30 3.79 -15.04
C GLU A 48 0.50 2.85 -13.83
N SER A 49 -0.50 2.04 -13.47
CA SER A 49 -0.35 0.99 -12.44
C SER A 49 0.55 -0.13 -12.95
N VAL A 50 0.37 -0.55 -14.21
CA VAL A 50 1.24 -1.54 -14.86
C VAL A 50 2.66 -1.02 -14.96
N ASP A 51 2.84 0.24 -15.37
CA ASP A 51 4.14 0.88 -15.47
C ASP A 51 4.79 1.00 -14.08
N LEU A 52 4.04 1.36 -13.05
CA LEU A 52 4.50 1.36 -11.66
C LEU A 52 5.04 -0.01 -11.26
N TRP A 53 4.27 -1.08 -11.47
CA TRP A 53 4.68 -2.43 -11.10
C TRP A 53 5.92 -2.91 -11.86
N ASN A 54 6.00 -2.64 -13.17
CA ASN A 54 7.18 -2.93 -13.97
C ASN A 54 8.41 -2.18 -13.47
N ASN A 55 8.26 -0.91 -13.10
CA ASN A 55 9.34 -0.10 -12.54
C ASN A 55 9.78 -0.56 -11.15
N ILE A 56 8.84 -1.01 -10.31
CA ILE A 56 9.16 -1.63 -9.02
C ILE A 56 9.98 -2.91 -9.27
N GLU A 57 9.53 -3.79 -10.16
CA GLU A 57 10.23 -5.04 -10.48
C GLU A 57 11.64 -4.80 -11.01
N GLY A 58 11.79 -3.88 -11.97
CA GLY A 58 13.11 -3.52 -12.51
C GLY A 58 14.05 -2.98 -11.43
N SER A 59 13.56 -2.05 -10.60
CA SER A 59 14.36 -1.46 -9.53
C SER A 59 14.76 -2.46 -8.45
N VAL A 60 13.83 -3.33 -8.06
CA VAL A 60 14.07 -4.41 -7.10
C VAL A 60 15.06 -5.43 -7.66
N GLY A 61 14.98 -5.78 -8.95
CA GLY A 61 15.95 -6.63 -9.63
C GLY A 61 17.37 -6.05 -9.63
N GLU A 62 17.47 -4.73 -9.73
CA GLU A 62 18.72 -3.97 -9.59
C GLU A 62 19.12 -3.67 -8.14
N LYS A 63 18.37 -4.20 -7.15
CA LYS A 63 18.57 -3.99 -5.71
C LYS A 63 18.51 -2.50 -5.28
N LYS A 64 17.77 -1.67 -6.00
CA LYS A 64 17.55 -0.25 -5.70
C LYS A 64 16.37 -0.07 -4.74
N ASN A 65 16.54 0.78 -3.73
CA ASN A 65 15.45 1.14 -2.84
C ASN A 65 14.51 2.11 -3.53
N LEU A 66 13.24 2.08 -3.14
CA LEU A 66 12.19 2.81 -3.83
C LEU A 66 11.45 3.76 -2.90
N ARG A 67 11.01 4.87 -3.48
CA ARG A 67 9.96 5.71 -2.91
C ARG A 67 8.83 5.85 -3.92
N ILE A 68 7.62 5.49 -3.51
CA ILE A 68 6.40 5.69 -4.28
C ILE A 68 5.70 6.93 -3.73
N THR A 69 5.49 7.93 -4.58
CA THR A 69 4.90 9.21 -4.19
C THR A 69 3.83 9.68 -5.17
N GLY A 70 3.01 10.63 -4.74
CA GLY A 70 1.91 11.17 -5.53
C GLY A 70 0.76 11.68 -4.67
N PRO A 71 -0.27 12.28 -5.30
CA PRO A 71 -1.39 12.87 -4.59
C PRO A 71 -2.12 11.87 -3.68
N PRO A 72 -2.81 12.33 -2.63
CA PRO A 72 -3.65 11.46 -1.82
C PRO A 72 -4.80 10.87 -2.67
N GLY A 73 -5.18 9.63 -2.39
CA GLY A 73 -6.30 8.97 -3.09
C GLY A 73 -5.98 8.36 -4.46
N THR A 74 -4.75 8.45 -4.97
CA THR A 74 -4.39 7.90 -6.29
C THR A 74 -4.22 6.38 -6.34
N GLY A 75 -4.21 5.71 -5.18
CA GLY A 75 -4.12 4.25 -5.09
C GLY A 75 -2.76 3.69 -4.68
N LYS A 76 -1.74 4.53 -4.45
CA LYS A 76 -0.34 4.13 -4.15
C LYS A 76 -0.19 2.93 -3.20
N SER A 77 -0.79 3.02 -2.01
CA SER A 77 -0.72 1.95 -0.99
C SER A 77 -1.39 0.67 -1.46
N THR A 78 -2.50 0.79 -2.19
CA THR A 78 -3.22 -0.37 -2.72
C THR A 78 -2.46 -1.03 -3.87
N GLU A 79 -1.82 -0.25 -4.76
CA GLU A 79 -0.98 -0.77 -5.83
C GLU A 79 0.29 -1.44 -5.28
N ALA A 80 0.94 -0.83 -4.27
CA ALA A 80 2.09 -1.42 -3.59
C ALA A 80 1.72 -2.72 -2.86
N TRP A 81 0.54 -2.77 -2.23
CA TRP A 81 0.01 -3.98 -1.58
C TRP A 81 -0.31 -5.09 -2.58
N ALA A 82 -0.90 -4.76 -3.73
CA ALA A 82 -1.12 -5.72 -4.80
C ALA A 82 0.20 -6.31 -5.30
N TRP A 83 1.21 -5.45 -5.53
CA TRP A 83 2.56 -5.89 -5.89
C TRP A 83 3.18 -6.80 -4.84
N ALA A 84 3.08 -6.44 -3.56
CA ALA A 84 3.62 -7.24 -2.47
C ALA A 84 3.03 -8.66 -2.46
N GLN A 85 1.72 -8.78 -2.58
CA GLN A 85 1.05 -10.09 -2.65
C GLN A 85 1.52 -10.90 -3.86
N TRP A 86 1.54 -10.29 -5.04
CA TRP A 86 2.00 -10.95 -6.26
C TRP A 86 3.46 -11.39 -6.15
N LYS A 87 4.34 -10.56 -5.58
CA LYS A 87 5.77 -10.85 -5.43
C LYS A 87 6.02 -11.97 -4.42
N ALA A 88 5.32 -11.93 -3.29
CA ALA A 88 5.37 -12.98 -2.28
C ALA A 88 4.88 -14.33 -2.86
N PHE A 89 3.81 -14.30 -3.66
CA PHE A 89 3.25 -15.49 -4.31
C PHE A 89 4.15 -16.05 -5.41
N LYS A 90 4.49 -15.22 -6.40
CA LYS A 90 5.17 -15.64 -7.63
C LYS A 90 6.61 -16.07 -7.38
N ASP A 91 7.33 -15.33 -6.55
CA ASP A 91 8.78 -15.51 -6.37
C ASP A 91 9.12 -16.19 -5.04
N ASN A 92 8.10 -16.58 -4.25
CA ASN A 92 8.24 -17.14 -2.91
C ASN A 92 9.14 -16.27 -1.99
N LYS A 93 8.85 -14.96 -1.99
CA LYS A 93 9.61 -13.94 -1.26
C LYS A 93 8.93 -13.55 0.02
N ARG A 94 9.70 -13.33 1.09
CA ARG A 94 9.18 -12.85 2.37
C ARG A 94 9.13 -11.33 2.35
N ILE A 95 7.94 -10.78 2.59
CA ILE A 95 7.71 -9.33 2.60
C ILE A 95 7.20 -8.92 3.98
N THR A 96 7.87 -7.96 4.61
CA THR A 96 7.31 -7.28 5.79
C THR A 96 6.69 -5.96 5.35
N TRP A 97 5.41 -5.80 5.63
CA TRP A 97 4.64 -4.58 5.42
C TRP A 97 4.41 -3.87 6.75
N PHE A 98 4.69 -2.58 6.79
CA PHE A 98 4.30 -1.68 7.85
C PHE A 98 3.37 -0.61 7.31
N HIS A 99 2.26 -0.36 7.98
CA HIS A 99 1.39 0.78 7.70
C HIS A 99 1.40 1.74 8.87
N LEU A 100 1.73 3.00 8.58
CA LEU A 100 1.72 4.10 9.55
C LEU A 100 0.33 4.74 9.53
N SER A 101 -0.49 4.40 10.53
CA SER A 101 -1.86 4.90 10.60
C SER A 101 -1.87 6.38 11.02
N LYS A 102 -2.90 7.12 10.57
CA LYS A 102 -3.13 8.51 11.01
C LYS A 102 -3.42 8.62 12.52
N MET A 103 -3.86 7.53 13.15
CA MET A 103 -4.16 7.46 14.58
C MET A 103 -2.92 7.25 15.45
N GLY A 104 -1.72 7.15 14.85
CA GLY A 104 -0.47 6.95 15.57
C GLY A 104 -0.14 5.47 15.84
N ASP A 105 -0.87 4.56 15.21
CA ASP A 105 -0.63 3.14 15.30
C ASP A 105 0.25 2.65 14.16
N LEU A 106 1.12 1.70 14.49
CA LEU A 106 1.92 0.92 13.56
C LEU A 106 1.26 -0.44 13.35
N ILE A 107 0.80 -0.70 12.13
CA ILE A 107 0.29 -2.01 11.72
C ILE A 107 1.41 -2.75 11.01
N LYS A 108 1.64 -4.01 11.40
CA LYS A 108 2.66 -4.88 10.79
C LYS A 108 2.00 -6.14 10.24
N VAL A 109 2.34 -6.46 8.99
CA VAL A 109 1.93 -7.69 8.30
C VAL A 109 3.16 -8.35 7.69
N VAL A 110 3.26 -9.66 7.82
CA VAL A 110 4.26 -10.46 7.09
C VAL A 110 3.55 -11.30 6.04
N LEU A 111 4.06 -11.26 4.82
CA LEU A 111 3.64 -12.10 3.70
C LEU A 111 4.75 -13.12 3.44
N GLU A 112 4.43 -14.41 3.51
CA GLU A 112 5.37 -15.49 3.22
C GLU A 112 4.67 -16.76 2.73
N ASN A 113 5.44 -17.75 2.23
CA ASN A 113 4.96 -19.07 1.84
C ASN A 113 3.74 -19.00 0.92
N GLN A 114 3.89 -18.22 -0.15
CA GLN A 114 2.90 -17.93 -1.17
C GLN A 114 1.68 -17.12 -0.70
N THR A 115 1.14 -17.28 0.52
CA THR A 115 -0.09 -16.58 0.95
C THR A 115 -0.33 -16.44 2.46
N ILE A 116 0.66 -16.72 3.31
CA ILE A 116 0.48 -16.60 4.77
C ILE A 116 0.59 -15.13 5.15
N PHE A 117 -0.51 -14.58 5.68
CA PHE A 117 -0.56 -13.25 6.27
C PHE A 117 -0.50 -13.39 7.79
N THR A 118 0.58 -12.92 8.39
CA THR A 118 0.67 -12.79 9.86
C THR A 118 0.51 -11.33 10.22
N GLY A 119 -0.68 -10.98 10.70
CA GLY A 119 -0.98 -9.67 11.28
C GLY A 119 -0.52 -9.63 12.74
N TYR A 120 0.21 -8.58 13.09
CA TYR A 120 0.63 -8.32 14.46
C TYR A 120 -0.31 -7.27 15.10
N PRO A 121 -0.49 -7.32 16.42
CA PRO A 121 -1.22 -6.27 17.13
C PRO A 121 -0.63 -4.89 16.82
N PRO A 122 -1.48 -3.87 16.61
CA PRO A 122 -1.00 -2.50 16.47
C PRO A 122 -0.13 -2.11 17.65
N CYS A 123 0.98 -1.42 17.39
CA CYS A 123 1.85 -0.90 18.43
C CYS A 123 2.10 0.60 18.23
N PRO A 124 2.57 1.33 19.26
CA PRO A 124 2.79 2.77 19.13
C PRO A 124 3.82 3.09 18.05
N LEU A 125 3.55 4.11 17.23
CA LEU A 125 4.46 4.59 16.18
C LEU A 125 5.86 4.93 16.70
N ALA A 126 6.00 5.31 17.98
CA ALA A 126 7.29 5.54 18.63
C ALA A 126 8.26 4.34 18.54
N ARG A 127 7.74 3.12 18.35
CA ARG A 127 8.53 1.88 18.21
C ARG A 127 8.92 1.55 16.77
N ILE A 128 8.59 2.39 15.78
CA ILE A 128 8.82 2.09 14.35
C ILE A 128 10.27 1.73 14.04
N TRP A 129 11.22 2.40 14.67
CA TRP A 129 12.65 2.16 14.47
C TRP A 129 13.02 0.74 14.89
N ASP A 130 12.65 0.35 16.12
CA ASP A 130 12.94 -0.97 16.67
C ASP A 130 12.24 -2.08 15.89
N GLU A 131 10.99 -1.86 15.51
CA GLU A 131 10.20 -2.83 14.74
C GLU A 131 10.77 -3.08 13.34
N ILE A 132 11.22 -2.03 12.63
CA ILE A 132 11.88 -2.18 11.33
C ILE A 132 13.22 -2.89 11.48
N ILE A 133 14.03 -2.52 12.47
CA ILE A 133 15.37 -3.11 12.64
C ILE A 133 15.29 -4.58 13.05
N ALA A 134 14.27 -4.96 13.82
CA ALA A 134 14.06 -6.32 14.30
C ALA A 134 13.40 -7.24 13.26
N CYS A 135 12.79 -6.71 12.19
CA CYS A 135 12.09 -7.55 11.22
C CYS A 135 13.04 -8.26 10.25
N ASP A 136 12.53 -9.32 9.62
CA ASP A 136 13.23 -10.10 8.61
C ASP A 136 12.40 -10.22 7.33
N GLY A 137 13.07 -10.50 6.21
CA GLY A 137 12.46 -10.63 4.90
C GLY A 137 13.41 -10.22 3.77
N ASP A 138 12.99 -10.52 2.54
CA ASP A 138 13.64 -10.06 1.32
C ASP A 138 13.28 -8.59 1.04
N TYR A 139 12.01 -8.24 1.28
CA TYR A 139 11.46 -6.92 1.02
C TYR A 139 10.81 -6.30 2.24
N LEU A 140 11.00 -5.01 2.40
CA LEU A 140 10.36 -4.19 3.42
C LEU A 140 9.52 -3.11 2.74
N ILE A 141 8.25 -3.00 3.07
CA ILE A 141 7.39 -1.93 2.59
C ILE A 141 6.90 -1.13 3.79
N VAL A 142 7.12 0.19 3.78
CA VAL A 142 6.60 1.10 4.79
C VAL A 142 5.64 2.07 4.12
N ASP A 143 4.36 1.89 4.39
CA ASP A 143 3.25 2.67 3.85
C ASP A 143 2.79 3.76 4.81
N GLY A 144 2.26 4.85 4.25
CA GLY A 144 1.77 5.99 5.02
C GLY A 144 2.86 6.96 5.47
N VAL A 145 4.07 6.88 4.91
CA VAL A 145 5.20 7.76 5.30
C VAL A 145 4.85 9.23 5.08
N THR A 146 5.05 10.05 6.10
CA THR A 146 4.85 11.51 6.09
C THR A 146 6.19 12.24 6.23
N ALA A 147 6.19 13.56 6.06
CA ALA A 147 7.38 14.39 6.24
C ALA A 147 7.95 14.28 7.68
N THR A 148 7.09 14.11 8.67
CA THR A 148 7.47 14.11 10.09
C THR A 148 8.22 12.85 10.50
N VAL A 149 7.97 11.72 9.83
CA VAL A 149 8.56 10.42 10.17
C VAL A 149 9.52 9.89 9.12
N SER A 150 9.65 10.56 7.96
CA SER A 150 10.46 10.09 6.83
C SER A 150 11.92 9.86 7.19
N LEU A 151 12.53 10.74 8.00
CA LEU A 151 13.92 10.61 8.45
C LEU A 151 14.12 9.36 9.31
N THR A 152 13.27 9.18 10.33
CA THR A 152 13.33 8.02 11.23
C THR A 152 13.10 6.72 10.47
N VAL A 153 12.07 6.67 9.63
CA VAL A 153 11.75 5.50 8.80
C VAL A 153 12.88 5.20 7.81
N GLY A 154 13.39 6.21 7.11
CA GLY A 154 14.47 6.06 6.14
C GLY A 154 15.75 5.54 6.78
N GLY A 155 16.15 6.09 7.93
CA GLY A 155 17.31 5.62 8.69
C GLY A 155 17.15 4.16 9.15
N ALA A 156 15.96 3.80 9.66
CA ALA A 156 15.67 2.43 10.09
C ALA A 156 15.74 1.45 8.90
N CYS A 157 15.17 1.82 7.76
CA CYS A 157 15.18 1.01 6.54
C CYS A 157 16.59 0.81 5.98
N VAL A 158 17.42 1.86 5.98
CA VAL A 158 18.83 1.76 5.57
C VAL A 158 19.61 0.83 6.51
N ASN A 159 19.40 0.94 7.82
CA ASN A 159 20.02 0.04 8.79
C ASN A 159 19.57 -1.43 8.57
N TRP A 160 18.27 -1.65 8.41
CA TRP A 160 17.69 -2.97 8.14
C TRP A 160 18.27 -3.60 6.87
N ARG A 161 18.40 -2.82 5.78
CA ARG A 161 19.02 -3.25 4.53
C ARG A 161 20.50 -3.60 4.72
N GLY A 162 21.23 -2.81 5.50
CA GLY A 162 22.67 -3.02 5.75
C GLY A 162 23.01 -4.36 6.41
N LYS A 163 22.04 -5.04 7.02
CA LYS A 163 22.23 -6.35 7.68
C LYS A 163 22.30 -7.53 6.71
N CYS A 164 21.77 -7.42 5.49
CA CYS A 164 21.78 -8.53 4.54
C CYS A 164 21.84 -8.02 3.08
N THR A 165 22.81 -8.54 2.33
CA THR A 165 22.97 -8.20 0.91
C THR A 165 21.78 -8.73 0.11
N GLY A 166 21.12 -7.85 -0.65
CA GLY A 166 19.97 -8.21 -1.49
C GLY A 166 18.63 -7.78 -0.93
N ARG A 167 18.57 -7.28 0.30
CA ARG A 167 17.38 -6.61 0.83
C ARG A 167 17.08 -5.32 0.08
N VAL A 168 15.81 -5.09 -0.19
CA VAL A 168 15.29 -3.85 -0.78
C VAL A 168 14.12 -3.35 0.05
N PHE A 169 14.04 -2.03 0.25
CA PHE A 169 12.88 -1.43 0.88
C PHE A 169 12.16 -0.45 -0.04
N ILE A 170 10.86 -0.33 0.17
CA ILE A 170 9.93 0.55 -0.55
C ILE A 170 9.22 1.43 0.47
N MET A 171 9.33 2.75 0.32
CA MET A 171 8.55 3.70 1.11
C MET A 171 7.39 4.24 0.27
N VAL A 172 6.17 4.13 0.78
CA VAL A 172 4.97 4.68 0.13
C VAL A 172 4.51 5.89 0.93
N THR A 173 4.46 7.06 0.28
CA THR A 173 4.17 8.32 0.97
C THR A 173 2.67 8.59 1.08
N SER A 174 2.21 9.19 2.18
CA SER A 174 0.80 9.59 2.35
C SER A 174 0.40 10.73 1.40
N VAL A 175 1.32 11.68 1.21
CA VAL A 175 1.18 12.85 0.32
C VAL A 175 2.44 12.97 -0.55
N SER A 176 2.42 13.83 -1.57
CA SER A 176 3.64 14.21 -2.26
C SER A 176 4.60 14.86 -1.26
N LEU A 177 5.68 14.15 -0.91
CA LEU A 177 6.67 14.63 0.05
C LEU A 177 7.85 15.22 -0.71
N ALA A 178 8.12 16.51 -0.49
CA ALA A 178 9.43 17.06 -0.78
C ALA A 178 10.38 16.59 0.34
N ILE A 179 11.17 15.55 0.07
CA ILE A 179 12.23 15.12 0.99
C ILE A 179 13.52 15.84 0.58
N PRO A 180 14.32 16.34 1.55
CA PRO A 180 15.62 16.92 1.24
C PRO A 180 16.51 15.95 0.45
N LEU A 181 17.17 16.46 -0.59
CA LEU A 181 18.02 15.70 -1.54
C LEU A 181 19.07 14.81 -0.84
N GLN A 182 19.58 15.24 0.32
CA GLN A 182 20.59 14.50 1.09
C GLN A 182 20.10 13.13 1.60
N ASP A 183 18.80 12.98 1.88
CA ASP A 183 18.24 11.72 2.35
C ASP A 183 18.03 10.72 1.21
N GLU A 184 17.69 11.23 0.01
CA GLU A 184 17.60 10.43 -1.21
C GLU A 184 18.95 9.84 -1.59
N MET A 185 20.02 10.64 -1.46
CA MET A 185 21.38 10.18 -1.74
C MET A 185 21.84 9.10 -0.75
N ARG A 186 21.60 9.29 0.56
CA ARG A 186 21.99 8.32 1.59
C ARG A 186 21.26 6.98 1.45
N ALA A 187 19.98 7.02 1.08
CA ALA A 187 19.17 5.82 0.93
C ALA A 187 19.24 5.20 -0.48
N SER A 188 19.92 5.85 -1.43
CA SER A 188 19.96 5.45 -2.85
C SER A 188 18.55 5.20 -3.41
N LEU A 189 17.64 6.12 -3.12
CA LEU A 189 16.22 5.97 -3.46
C LEU A 189 15.97 6.34 -4.91
N SER A 190 15.35 5.42 -5.65
CA SER A 190 14.68 5.76 -6.91
C SER A 190 13.23 6.15 -6.61
N THR A 191 12.79 7.28 -7.17
CA THR A 191 11.44 7.79 -6.93
C THR A 191 10.51 7.45 -8.09
N LEU A 192 9.39 6.83 -7.76
CA LEU A 192 8.30 6.52 -8.68
C LEU A 192 7.11 7.42 -8.34
N TYR A 193 6.58 8.11 -9.33
CA TYR A 193 5.43 9.02 -9.18
C TYR A 193 4.15 8.37 -9.71
N VAL A 194 3.10 8.38 -8.90
CA VAL A 194 1.77 7.90 -9.26
C VAL A 194 0.86 9.11 -9.51
N PRO A 195 0.50 9.41 -10.77
CA PRO A 195 -0.30 10.59 -11.09
C PRO A 195 -1.73 10.46 -10.58
N SER A 196 -2.44 11.60 -10.49
CA SER A 196 -3.89 11.59 -10.32
C SER A 196 -4.59 10.84 -11.45
N TRP A 197 -5.82 10.43 -11.20
CA TRP A 197 -6.63 9.77 -12.21
C TRP A 197 -7.15 10.81 -13.22
N SER A 198 -7.15 10.45 -14.50
CA SER A 198 -7.89 11.23 -15.50
C SER A 198 -9.39 11.02 -15.34
N PHE A 199 -10.18 11.92 -15.91
CA PHE A 199 -11.64 11.76 -15.93
C PHE A 199 -12.04 10.46 -16.65
N GLU A 200 -11.40 10.14 -17.77
CA GLU A 200 -11.66 8.92 -18.55
C GLU A 200 -11.33 7.66 -17.75
N GLN A 201 -10.29 7.70 -16.91
CA GLN A 201 -9.94 6.62 -15.99
C GLN A 201 -11.02 6.42 -14.93
N TYR A 202 -11.53 7.50 -14.33
CA TYR A 202 -12.67 7.42 -13.41
C TYR A 202 -13.90 6.81 -14.06
N VAL A 203 -14.27 7.29 -15.26
CA VAL A 203 -15.41 6.77 -16.02
C VAL A 203 -15.21 5.28 -16.32
N SER A 204 -14.00 4.88 -16.72
CA SER A 204 -13.68 3.49 -17.03
C SER A 204 -13.74 2.60 -15.79
N ALA A 205 -13.25 3.06 -14.64
CA ALA A 205 -13.35 2.33 -13.38
C ALA A 205 -14.81 2.13 -12.94
N CYS A 206 -15.68 3.11 -13.19
CA CYS A 206 -17.11 3.01 -12.85
C CYS A 206 -17.89 2.03 -13.76
N LYS A 207 -17.31 1.53 -14.85
CA LYS A 207 -17.95 0.53 -15.72
C LYS A 207 -18.02 -0.85 -15.08
N ASP A 208 -17.21 -1.15 -14.07
CA ASP A 208 -17.29 -2.40 -13.32
C ASP A 208 -18.31 -2.26 -12.19
N PRO A 209 -19.43 -3.01 -12.22
CA PRO A 209 -20.50 -2.84 -11.24
C PRO A 209 -20.06 -3.14 -9.80
N GLN A 210 -19.13 -4.08 -9.61
CA GLN A 210 -18.64 -4.47 -8.29
C GLN A 210 -17.76 -3.38 -7.67
N LEU A 211 -16.83 -2.83 -8.44
CA LEU A 211 -16.03 -1.69 -8.02
C LEU A 211 -16.91 -0.48 -7.77
N PHE A 212 -17.81 -0.16 -8.71
CA PHE A 212 -18.72 0.97 -8.60
C PHE A 212 -19.59 0.89 -7.35
N ALA A 213 -20.24 -0.25 -7.08
CA ALA A 213 -21.03 -0.46 -5.87
C ALA A 213 -20.21 -0.20 -4.60
N SER A 214 -18.92 -0.56 -4.62
CA SER A 214 -18.05 -0.33 -3.46
C SER A 214 -17.70 1.14 -3.25
N VAL A 215 -17.69 1.99 -4.28
CA VAL A 215 -17.26 3.40 -4.19
C VAL A 215 -18.38 4.41 -4.36
N HIS A 216 -19.56 4.00 -4.83
CA HIS A 216 -20.68 4.87 -5.17
C HIS A 216 -21.07 5.80 -4.01
N SER A 217 -21.14 5.29 -2.78
CA SER A 217 -21.47 6.11 -1.59
C SER A 217 -20.46 7.23 -1.31
N ASN A 218 -19.26 7.14 -1.87
CA ASN A 218 -18.19 8.12 -1.69
C ASN A 218 -18.08 9.09 -2.89
N LEU A 219 -18.76 8.78 -4.00
CA LEU A 219 -18.92 9.72 -5.11
C LEU A 219 -20.01 10.68 -4.67
N GLN A 220 -19.68 11.96 -4.51
CA GLN A 220 -20.64 13.02 -4.20
C GLN A 220 -21.57 13.22 -5.41
N CYS A 221 -22.49 12.29 -5.64
CA CYS A 221 -23.63 12.53 -6.52
C CYS A 221 -24.59 13.41 -5.72
N GLU A 222 -24.47 14.73 -5.88
CA GLU A 222 -25.58 15.62 -5.55
C GLU A 222 -26.74 15.25 -6.48
N GLU A 223 -27.61 14.34 -6.04
CA GLU A 223 -28.96 14.26 -6.57
C GLU A 223 -29.68 15.53 -6.13
N LYS A 224 -29.50 16.61 -6.91
CA LYS A 224 -30.34 17.79 -6.76
C LYS A 224 -31.77 17.37 -7.08
N GLU A 225 -32.56 17.28 -6.00
CA GLU A 225 -34.02 17.19 -5.95
C GLU A 225 -34.69 17.72 -7.24
N LYS A 226 -35.07 16.80 -8.14
CA LYS A 226 -36.02 17.09 -9.24
C LYS A 226 -37.44 16.60 -8.90
N GLU A 227 -37.80 16.59 -7.62
CA GLU A 227 -39.15 16.21 -7.17
C GLU A 227 -39.99 17.35 -6.58
N LYS A 228 -39.50 18.61 -6.53
CA LYS A 228 -40.30 19.75 -6.05
C LYS A 228 -41.08 20.52 -7.15
N GLU A 229 -41.03 20.10 -8.41
CA GLU A 229 -41.82 20.73 -9.50
C GLU A 229 -43.05 19.93 -9.95
N LYS A 230 -43.33 18.75 -9.37
CA LYS A 230 -44.56 17.98 -9.68
C LYS A 230 -45.72 18.16 -8.70
N GLU A 231 -45.57 19.02 -7.68
CA GLU A 231 -46.67 19.38 -6.76
C GLU A 231 -47.20 20.81 -6.97
N LYS A 232 -46.93 21.44 -8.11
CA LYS A 232 -47.41 22.80 -8.44
C LYS A 232 -48.15 22.94 -9.77
N GLU A 233 -48.67 21.85 -10.34
CA GLU A 233 -49.69 21.89 -11.39
C GLU A 233 -50.98 21.21 -10.95
#